data_AF-A0AAD7D0J4-F1
#
_entry.id   AF-A0AAD7D0J4-F1
#
_cell.length_a   1.000
_cell.length_b   1.000
_cell.length_c   1.000
_cell.angle_alpha   90.00
_cell.angle_beta   90.00
_cell.angle_gamma   90.00
#
_symmetry.space_group_name_H-M   'P 1'
#
loop_
_entity.id
_entity.type
_entity.pdbx_description
1 polymer ?
#
loop_
_entity_poly.entity_id
_entity_poly.type
_entity_poly.pdbx_seq_one_letter_code
_entity_poly.pdbx_strand_id
1 'polypeptide(L)'
;MSTESSGDSEYESDTGPRDNPRCSNFENNEPVKNGFECTERGSNIRALNRKGRAICRIVSAHGWTLSQIMHIFRVPEKPISKALKNLYSPNDDTGKDYDFVDAEFRKKFPPLKYARGHIVPSPSINTGQDPSGDGGDDPSNSFQSNSTLKRPLANENQGTWHLVKKPRYDYLSQAPHPLPHQFFQPKHSPELLSFLKDVRGLDLSKHVDLFIDRGLQDVAALRLMATWERAKLEETLAREFMGSAEKLAGRKGLTALEVISLELAIRALSSRKTA
;
A
#
# COMPACT_ATOMS: atom_id res chain seq x y z
N MET A 1 -40.16 7.57 17.49
CA MET A 1 -39.31 8.00 16.36
C MET A 1 -37.93 8.24 16.93
N SER A 2 -37.03 7.27 16.78
CA SER A 2 -35.67 7.37 17.29
C SER A 2 -34.87 8.28 16.37
N THR A 3 -34.45 9.42 16.88
CA THR A 3 -33.49 10.30 16.20
C THR A 3 -32.14 9.60 16.19
N GLU A 4 -31.75 9.09 15.02
CA GLU A 4 -30.40 8.64 14.75
C GLU A 4 -29.47 9.82 14.99
N SER A 5 -28.74 9.77 16.10
CA SER A 5 -27.70 10.72 16.44
C SER A 5 -26.56 10.54 15.44
N SER A 6 -26.59 11.32 14.37
CA SER A 6 -25.47 11.55 13.45
C SER A 6 -24.32 12.13 14.25
N GLY A 7 -23.51 11.25 14.86
CA GLY A 7 -22.22 11.62 15.42
C GLY A 7 -21.31 11.97 14.27
N ASP A 8 -21.42 13.22 13.80
CA ASP A 8 -20.50 13.84 12.85
C ASP A 8 -19.12 13.88 13.50
N SER A 9 -18.39 12.76 13.39
CA SER A 9 -16.99 12.72 13.75
C SER A 9 -16.27 13.62 12.77
N GLU A 10 -15.90 14.80 13.25
CA GLU A 10 -15.07 15.85 12.63
C GLU A 10 -13.75 15.33 12.01
N TYR A 11 -13.47 14.03 12.14
CA TYR A 11 -12.36 13.30 11.54
C TYR A 11 -12.53 12.97 10.05
N GLU A 12 -13.70 13.17 9.44
CA GLU A 12 -13.89 12.98 7.99
C GLU A 12 -13.35 14.13 7.14
N SER A 13 -13.04 15.30 7.73
CA SER A 13 -12.53 16.45 6.99
C SER A 13 -11.01 16.50 7.01
N ASP A 14 -10.36 15.79 6.09
CA ASP A 14 -9.00 16.20 5.73
C ASP A 14 -8.61 16.04 4.26
N THR A 15 -9.44 15.47 3.37
CA THR A 15 -9.19 15.55 1.91
C THR A 15 -10.42 15.20 1.06
N GLY A 16 -11.36 16.12 0.89
CA GLY A 16 -12.37 16.12 -0.18
C GLY A 16 -13.27 14.88 -0.37
N PRO A 17 -14.27 14.97 -1.26
CA PRO A 17 -15.12 13.84 -1.63
C PRO A 17 -14.34 12.92 -2.57
N ARG A 18 -13.52 12.02 -2.02
CA ARG A 18 -12.87 10.97 -2.79
C ARG A 18 -13.51 9.63 -2.55
N ASP A 19 -13.76 8.93 -3.65
CA ASP A 19 -14.29 7.58 -3.61
C ASP A 19 -13.23 6.64 -3.05
N ASN A 20 -13.59 5.97 -1.96
CA ASN A 20 -12.84 4.81 -1.48
C ASN A 20 -13.34 3.57 -2.22
N PRO A 21 -12.44 2.66 -2.66
CA PRO A 21 -12.86 1.44 -3.32
C PRO A 21 -13.70 0.56 -2.40
N ARG A 22 -14.73 -0.08 -2.97
CA ARG A 22 -15.58 -1.06 -2.31
C ARG A 22 -15.01 -2.47 -2.52
N CYS A 23 -15.56 -3.47 -1.82
CA CYS A 23 -15.17 -4.88 -2.03
C CYS A 23 -15.29 -5.30 -3.51
N SER A 24 -16.38 -4.89 -4.17
CA SER A 24 -16.64 -5.20 -5.58
C SER A 24 -15.53 -4.68 -6.52
N ASN A 25 -14.90 -3.55 -6.22
CA ASN A 25 -13.77 -3.04 -7.01
C ASN A 25 -12.61 -4.03 -7.02
N PHE A 26 -12.28 -4.60 -5.86
CA PHE A 26 -11.22 -5.59 -5.74
C PHE A 26 -11.62 -6.92 -6.39
N GLU A 27 -12.85 -7.38 -6.17
CA GLU A 27 -13.32 -8.65 -6.76
C GLU A 27 -13.32 -8.64 -8.30
N ASN A 28 -13.74 -7.52 -8.89
CA ASN A 28 -13.84 -7.38 -10.34
C ASN A 28 -12.56 -6.80 -10.98
N ASN A 29 -11.55 -6.48 -10.17
CA ASN A 29 -10.35 -5.75 -10.60
C ASN A 29 -10.67 -4.42 -11.32
N GLU A 30 -11.71 -3.72 -10.85
CA GLU A 30 -12.24 -2.49 -11.46
C GLU A 30 -11.80 -1.24 -10.66
N PRO A 31 -11.23 -0.23 -11.34
CA PRO A 31 -10.81 1.00 -10.67
C PRO A 31 -11.99 1.84 -10.17
N VAL A 32 -11.75 2.67 -9.15
CA VAL A 32 -12.74 3.67 -8.71
C VAL A 32 -13.05 4.66 -9.83
N LYS A 33 -14.32 5.07 -9.95
CA LYS A 33 -14.78 5.98 -11.01
C LYS A 33 -14.10 7.34 -10.92
N ASN A 34 -14.13 7.95 -9.74
CA ASN A 34 -13.53 9.24 -9.48
C ASN A 34 -12.10 9.04 -8.96
N GLY A 35 -11.18 8.77 -9.88
CA GLY A 35 -9.75 8.66 -9.58
C GLY A 35 -9.11 9.99 -9.18
N PHE A 36 -7.92 9.92 -8.58
CA PHE A 36 -7.15 11.13 -8.30
C PHE A 36 -6.47 11.62 -9.58
N GLU A 37 -7.12 12.56 -10.28
CA GLU A 37 -6.45 13.35 -11.29
C GLU A 37 -5.59 14.41 -10.59
N CYS A 38 -4.30 14.10 -10.42
CA CYS A 38 -3.31 15.02 -9.86
C CYS A 38 -2.99 16.14 -10.86
N THR A 39 -3.97 16.99 -11.19
CA THR A 39 -3.83 18.02 -12.23
C THR A 39 -3.13 19.29 -11.72
N GLU A 40 -3.16 19.57 -10.42
CA GLU A 40 -2.62 20.82 -9.88
C GLU A 40 -1.29 20.61 -9.14
N ARG A 41 -0.19 20.99 -9.80
CA ARG A 41 1.12 21.12 -9.16
C ARG A 41 1.04 22.21 -8.09
N GLY A 42 1.08 21.83 -6.82
CA GLY A 42 1.34 22.76 -5.71
C GLY A 42 0.39 22.66 -4.53
N SER A 43 -0.72 21.94 -4.65
CA SER A 43 -1.63 21.74 -3.52
C SER A 43 -1.17 20.55 -2.67
N ASN A 44 -1.02 20.75 -1.36
CA ASN A 44 -0.68 19.71 -0.37
C ASN A 44 -1.86 18.73 -0.15
N ILE A 45 -2.60 18.39 -1.19
CA ILE A 45 -3.76 17.53 -1.08
C ILE A 45 -3.26 16.09 -0.94
N ARG A 46 -3.59 15.46 0.20
CA ARG A 46 -3.23 14.06 0.44
C ARG A 46 -3.94 13.21 -0.61
N ALA A 47 -3.23 12.28 -1.25
CA ALA A 47 -3.85 11.42 -2.27
C ALA A 47 -4.93 10.47 -1.71
N LEU A 48 -4.84 10.15 -0.41
CA LEU A 48 -5.67 9.16 0.27
C LEU A 48 -6.14 9.71 1.64
N ASN A 49 -7.44 9.59 1.92
CA ASN A 49 -7.99 9.85 3.25
C ASN A 49 -7.67 8.70 4.23
N ARG A 50 -8.03 8.84 5.51
CA ARG A 50 -7.73 7.84 6.55
C ARG A 50 -8.29 6.45 6.23
N LYS A 51 -9.51 6.40 5.68
CA LYS A 51 -10.18 5.18 5.22
C LYS A 51 -9.44 4.51 4.06
N GLY A 52 -9.05 5.27 3.04
CA GLY A 52 -8.28 4.76 1.89
C GLY A 52 -6.92 4.19 2.30
N ARG A 53 -6.24 4.83 3.27
CA ARG A 53 -4.99 4.31 3.85
C ARG A 53 -5.20 3.02 4.63
N ALA A 54 -6.29 2.91 5.41
CA ALA A 54 -6.67 1.67 6.11
C ALA A 54 -6.91 0.53 5.10
N ILE A 55 -7.71 0.78 4.07
CA ILE A 55 -8.01 -0.19 3.02
C ILE A 55 -6.72 -0.69 2.36
N CYS A 56 -5.79 0.21 1.98
CA CYS A 56 -4.51 -0.18 1.39
C CYS A 56 -3.75 -1.19 2.26
N ARG A 57 -3.66 -0.95 3.57
CA ARG A 57 -2.95 -1.84 4.51
C ARG A 57 -3.67 -3.17 4.69
N ILE A 58 -5.01 -3.14 4.82
CA ILE A 58 -5.84 -4.34 4.96
C ILE A 58 -5.67 -5.25 3.74
N VAL A 59 -5.87 -4.74 2.52
CA VAL A 59 -5.78 -5.59 1.31
C VAL A 59 -4.35 -6.08 1.06
N SER A 60 -3.35 -5.26 1.38
CA SER A 60 -1.94 -5.67 1.26
C SER A 60 -1.60 -6.81 2.23
N ALA A 61 -2.12 -6.77 3.46
CA ALA A 61 -2.00 -7.90 4.40
C ALA A 61 -2.65 -9.18 3.88
N HIS A 62 -3.63 -9.07 2.99
CA HIS A 62 -4.27 -10.18 2.29
C HIS A 62 -3.65 -10.53 0.92
N GLY A 63 -2.42 -10.07 0.66
CA GLY A 63 -1.64 -10.50 -0.51
C GLY A 63 -1.86 -9.68 -1.77
N TRP A 64 -2.59 -8.57 -1.71
CA TRP A 64 -2.69 -7.64 -2.84
C TRP A 64 -1.37 -6.92 -3.07
N THR A 65 -0.94 -6.86 -4.34
CA THR A 65 0.30 -6.19 -4.72
C THR A 65 0.13 -4.68 -4.82
N LEU A 66 1.23 -3.94 -4.68
CA LEU A 66 1.26 -2.48 -4.83
C LEU A 66 0.66 -2.02 -6.17
N SER A 67 1.01 -2.70 -7.27
CA SER A 67 0.51 -2.39 -8.61
C SER A 67 -1.01 -2.55 -8.72
N GLN A 68 -1.56 -3.64 -8.17
CA GLN A 68 -3.02 -3.85 -8.15
C GLN A 68 -3.73 -2.79 -7.30
N ILE A 69 -3.18 -2.44 -6.15
CA ILE A 69 -3.76 -1.40 -5.29
C ILE A 69 -3.74 -0.05 -6.02
N MET A 70 -2.64 0.31 -6.69
CA MET A 70 -2.56 1.53 -7.50
C MET A 70 -3.61 1.57 -8.60
N HIS A 71 -3.79 0.45 -9.31
CA HIS A 71 -4.81 0.30 -10.35
C HIS A 71 -6.21 0.57 -9.79
N ILE A 72 -6.59 -0.12 -8.71
CA ILE A 72 -7.92 0.03 -8.10
C ILE A 72 -8.17 1.45 -7.61
N PHE A 73 -7.20 2.06 -6.92
CA PHE A 73 -7.35 3.41 -6.36
C PHE A 73 -7.22 4.51 -7.42
N ARG A 74 -6.66 4.24 -8.60
CA ARG A 74 -6.21 5.25 -9.58
C ARG A 74 -5.34 6.32 -8.93
N VAL A 75 -4.42 5.89 -8.07
CA VAL A 75 -3.49 6.76 -7.35
C VAL A 75 -2.05 6.37 -7.71
N PRO A 76 -1.13 7.34 -7.91
CA PRO A 76 0.27 7.04 -8.16
C PRO A 76 0.91 6.19 -7.05
N GLU A 77 2.04 5.58 -7.37
CA GLU A 77 2.74 4.66 -6.46
C GLU A 77 3.12 5.29 -5.12
N LYS A 78 3.64 6.52 -5.16
CA LYS A 78 4.24 7.18 -3.99
C LYS A 78 3.25 7.32 -2.80
N PRO A 79 2.00 7.81 -2.99
CA PRO A 79 1.02 7.81 -1.90
C PRO A 79 0.66 6.41 -1.37
N ILE A 80 0.46 5.42 -2.24
CA ILE A 80 0.12 4.06 -1.82
C ILE A 80 1.29 3.46 -1.01
N SER A 81 2.52 3.63 -1.49
CA SER A 81 3.74 3.21 -0.78
C SER A 81 3.87 3.85 0.60
N LYS A 82 3.55 5.15 0.72
CA LYS A 82 3.50 5.83 2.03
C LYS A 82 2.42 5.24 2.95
N ALA A 83 1.27 4.86 2.41
CA ALA A 83 0.15 4.33 3.20
C ALA A 83 0.48 2.94 3.76
N LEU A 84 1.08 2.08 2.93
CA LEU A 84 1.54 0.76 3.33
C LEU A 84 2.64 0.83 4.42
N LYS A 85 3.54 1.80 4.32
CA LYS A 85 4.63 2.01 5.30
C LYS A 85 4.22 2.86 6.52
N ASN A 86 2.97 3.32 6.58
CA ASN A 86 2.44 4.23 7.59
C ASN A 86 3.31 5.51 7.79
N LEU A 87 3.75 6.13 6.69
CA LEU A 87 4.63 7.31 6.68
C LEU A 87 3.87 8.63 6.50
N TYR A 88 2.69 8.75 7.11
CA TYR A 88 1.91 9.99 7.17
C TYR A 88 2.16 10.72 8.48
N SER A 89 1.98 12.04 8.52
CA SER A 89 2.13 12.83 9.75
C SER A 89 0.79 13.49 10.10
N PRO A 90 0.19 13.18 11.28
CA PRO A 90 0.62 12.14 12.22
C PRO A 90 0.50 10.73 11.62
N ASN A 91 1.25 9.76 12.17
CA ASN A 91 1.14 8.35 11.77
C ASN A 91 -0.26 7.83 12.13
N ASP A 92 -0.83 6.97 11.28
CA ASP A 92 -2.11 6.33 11.58
C ASP A 92 -1.93 5.25 12.68
N ASP A 93 -2.93 5.09 13.53
CA ASP A 93 -3.04 3.89 14.38
C ASP A 93 -3.54 2.71 13.54
N THR A 94 -2.64 1.80 13.18
CA THR A 94 -2.94 0.63 12.34
C THR A 94 -3.83 -0.39 13.07
N GLY A 95 -3.84 -0.40 14.40
CA GLY A 95 -4.71 -1.26 15.19
C GLY A 95 -6.20 -0.96 14.99
N LYS A 96 -6.50 0.27 14.57
CA LYS A 96 -7.86 0.77 14.31
C LYS A 96 -8.25 0.75 12.84
N ASP A 97 -7.44 0.19 11.93
CA ASP A 97 -7.74 0.22 10.49
C ASP A 97 -9.13 -0.39 10.17
N TYR A 98 -9.53 -1.41 10.92
CA TYR A 98 -10.83 -2.06 10.78
C TYR A 98 -12.01 -1.21 11.24
N ASP A 99 -11.79 -0.19 12.05
CA ASP A 99 -12.83 0.74 12.50
C ASP A 99 -13.19 1.76 11.41
N PHE A 100 -12.30 1.98 10.44
CA PHE A 100 -12.49 2.94 9.34
C PHE A 100 -13.11 2.32 8.08
N VAL A 101 -13.33 1.00 8.04
CA VAL A 101 -13.90 0.31 6.88
C VAL A 101 -15.31 -0.20 7.17
N ASP A 102 -16.13 -0.32 6.11
CA ASP A 102 -17.50 -0.79 6.25
C ASP A 102 -17.57 -2.27 6.63
N ALA A 103 -18.73 -2.70 7.11
CA ALA A 103 -18.95 -4.07 7.57
C ALA A 103 -18.74 -5.12 6.46
N GLU A 104 -19.03 -4.76 5.21
CA GLU A 104 -18.81 -5.61 4.04
C GLU A 104 -17.31 -5.89 3.86
N PHE A 105 -16.47 -4.86 3.94
CA PHE A 105 -15.02 -4.98 3.89
C PHE A 105 -14.47 -5.86 5.00
N ARG A 106 -14.94 -5.65 6.24
CA ARG A 106 -14.53 -6.46 7.39
C ARG A 106 -14.88 -7.94 7.23
N LYS A 107 -16.03 -8.23 6.62
CA LYS A 107 -16.47 -9.60 6.34
C LYS A 107 -15.61 -10.26 5.26
N LYS A 108 -15.26 -9.54 4.20
CA LYS A 108 -14.47 -10.07 3.08
C LYS A 108 -12.99 -10.22 3.41
N PHE A 109 -12.46 -9.28 4.18
CA PHE A 109 -11.06 -9.17 4.54
C PHE A 109 -10.90 -9.23 6.07
N PRO A 110 -11.29 -10.35 6.73
CA PRO A 110 -11.29 -10.42 8.18
C PRO A 110 -9.86 -10.24 8.73
N PRO A 111 -9.69 -9.63 9.92
CA PRO A 111 -8.37 -9.50 10.54
C PRO A 111 -7.66 -10.85 10.54
N LEU A 112 -6.51 -10.90 9.87
CA LEU A 112 -5.67 -12.07 9.94
C LEU A 112 -5.22 -12.18 11.39
N LYS A 113 -5.83 -13.12 12.13
CA LYS A 113 -5.35 -13.51 13.45
C LYS A 113 -3.87 -13.82 13.23
N TYR A 114 -3.01 -12.95 13.76
CA TYR A 114 -1.57 -13.06 13.59
C TYR A 114 -1.19 -14.52 13.77
N ALA A 115 -0.77 -15.18 12.69
CA ALA A 115 -0.51 -16.61 12.70
C ALA A 115 0.69 -17.00 13.60
N ARG A 116 1.19 -16.08 14.43
CA ARG A 116 2.25 -16.30 15.41
C ARG A 116 2.09 -15.39 16.64
N GLY A 117 1.75 -15.99 17.77
CA GLY A 117 2.42 -15.77 19.06
C GLY A 117 2.39 -14.40 19.74
N HIS A 118 1.74 -13.37 19.21
CA HIS A 118 1.52 -12.15 19.98
C HIS A 118 0.36 -12.37 20.97
N ILE A 119 0.73 -12.52 22.25
CA ILE A 119 -0.19 -12.38 23.38
C ILE A 119 -0.79 -10.98 23.26
N VAL A 120 -2.01 -10.89 22.75
CA VAL A 120 -2.84 -9.70 22.96
C VAL A 120 -3.22 -9.76 24.44
N PRO A 121 -2.86 -8.76 25.27
CA PRO A 121 -3.43 -8.68 26.60
C PRO A 121 -4.94 -8.59 26.41
N SER A 122 -5.67 -9.58 26.92
CA SER A 122 -7.12 -9.50 27.02
C SER A 122 -7.48 -8.17 27.67
N PRO A 123 -8.53 -7.47 27.20
CA PRO A 123 -9.03 -6.31 27.90
C PRO A 123 -9.43 -6.76 29.29
N SER A 124 -8.66 -6.35 30.30
CA SER A 124 -9.01 -6.51 31.69
C SER A 124 -10.32 -5.76 31.87
N ILE A 125 -11.40 -6.53 32.01
CA ILE A 125 -12.68 -6.02 32.48
C ILE A 125 -12.39 -5.51 33.90
N ASN A 126 -12.27 -4.19 34.05
CA ASN A 126 -12.31 -3.55 35.35
C ASN A 126 -13.76 -3.62 35.84
N THR A 127 -14.11 -4.78 36.38
CA THR A 127 -15.30 -4.96 37.20
C THR A 127 -14.97 -4.46 38.60
N GLY A 128 -15.55 -3.32 38.96
CA GLY A 128 -15.89 -2.99 40.34
C GLY A 128 -14.78 -2.49 41.24
N GLN A 129 -14.80 -1.18 41.51
CA GLN A 129 -14.70 -0.68 42.89
C GLN A 129 -15.18 0.77 42.95
N ASP A 130 -16.46 0.94 43.30
CA ASP A 130 -16.86 1.98 44.25
C ASP A 130 -16.16 1.68 45.59
N PRO A 131 -15.67 2.70 46.30
CA PRO A 131 -16.51 3.22 47.39
C PRO A 131 -16.44 4.74 47.59
N SER A 132 -17.61 5.30 47.89
CA SER A 132 -17.92 6.24 48.97
C SER A 132 -16.79 7.07 49.60
N GLY A 133 -16.96 8.39 49.54
CA GLY A 133 -16.37 9.41 50.44
C GLY A 133 -16.88 10.78 50.00
N ASP A 134 -18.01 11.28 50.51
CA ASP A 134 -18.24 11.88 51.83
C ASP A 134 -17.47 13.20 52.06
N GLY A 135 -18.24 14.29 52.17
CA GLY A 135 -18.01 15.43 53.07
C GLY A 135 -17.01 16.51 52.66
N GLY A 136 -17.50 17.73 52.43
CA GLY A 136 -16.68 18.93 52.57
C GLY A 136 -17.18 20.21 51.89
N ASP A 137 -18.30 20.75 52.37
CA ASP A 137 -18.63 22.17 52.20
C ASP A 137 -17.62 23.04 52.97
N ASP A 138 -17.06 24.08 52.35
CA ASP A 138 -16.81 25.36 53.04
C ASP A 138 -16.68 26.52 52.03
N PRO A 139 -17.49 27.60 52.14
CA PRO A 139 -17.42 28.75 51.25
C PRO A 139 -16.53 29.86 51.83
N SER A 140 -16.31 30.88 50.99
CA SER A 140 -15.71 32.19 51.31
C SER A 140 -14.17 32.28 51.30
N ASN A 141 -13.63 32.95 50.28
CA ASN A 141 -12.77 34.09 50.58
C ASN A 141 -12.74 35.12 49.43
N SER A 142 -12.67 36.36 49.88
CA SER A 142 -12.92 37.64 49.23
C SER A 142 -11.97 38.05 48.10
N PHE A 143 -12.54 38.87 47.21
CA PHE A 143 -11.92 40.02 46.52
C PHE A 143 -10.64 40.57 47.18
N GLN A 144 -9.60 40.77 46.37
CA GLN A 144 -8.76 41.98 46.42
C GLN A 144 -8.08 42.21 45.07
N SER A 145 -8.52 43.28 44.41
CA SER A 145 -7.80 43.94 43.32
C SER A 145 -6.48 44.48 43.86
N ASN A 146 -5.39 44.34 43.11
CA ASN A 146 -4.31 45.33 43.11
C ASN A 146 -3.48 45.28 41.83
N SER A 147 -3.14 46.48 41.39
CA SER A 147 -2.44 46.88 40.19
C SER A 147 -0.92 46.63 40.26
N THR A 148 -0.29 46.86 39.11
CA THR A 148 1.09 47.36 38.95
C THR A 148 2.17 46.33 38.58
N LEU A 149 2.52 46.38 37.28
CA LEU A 149 3.87 46.30 36.70
C LEU A 149 4.99 45.80 37.62
N LYS A 150 5.53 44.62 37.30
CA LYS A 150 6.97 44.32 37.37
C LYS A 150 7.29 43.07 36.55
N ARG A 151 8.16 43.26 35.54
CA ARG A 151 8.91 42.18 34.87
C ARG A 151 9.78 41.43 35.90
N PRO A 152 9.83 40.10 35.81
CA PRO A 152 11.08 39.35 35.96
C PRO A 152 11.32 38.56 34.66
N LEU A 153 12.40 38.82 33.92
CA LEU A 153 13.70 38.14 34.03
C LEU A 153 13.57 36.62 34.20
N ALA A 154 13.87 35.94 33.09
CA ALA A 154 14.43 34.60 32.97
C ALA A 154 13.96 33.56 33.99
N ASN A 155 13.00 32.73 33.57
CA ASN A 155 12.96 31.36 34.05
C ASN A 155 13.16 30.42 32.86
N GLU A 156 14.41 30.00 32.75
CA GLU A 156 14.94 29.01 31.82
C GLU A 156 14.32 27.66 32.21
N ASN A 157 13.10 27.42 31.73
CA ASN A 157 12.45 26.13 31.88
C ASN A 157 13.14 25.17 30.89
N GLN A 158 14.28 24.61 31.32
CA GLN A 158 14.93 23.47 30.72
C GLN A 158 13.99 22.26 30.90
N GLY A 159 12.94 22.23 30.08
CA GLY A 159 12.17 21.04 29.81
C GLY A 159 13.13 20.00 29.28
N THR A 160 13.59 19.13 30.17
CA THR A 160 14.40 17.97 29.84
C THR A 160 13.50 17.06 29.03
N TRP A 161 13.55 17.21 27.70
CA TRP A 161 12.97 16.24 26.80
C TRP A 161 13.78 14.96 26.99
N HIS A 162 13.25 14.05 27.80
CA HIS A 162 13.72 12.68 27.78
C HIS A 162 13.47 12.16 26.36
N LEU A 163 14.54 12.18 25.57
CA LEU A 163 14.63 11.45 24.31
C LEU A 163 14.51 9.97 24.68
N VAL A 164 13.28 9.50 24.83
CA VAL A 164 12.98 8.08 24.92
C VAL A 164 13.51 7.50 23.63
N LYS A 165 14.69 6.87 23.72
CA LYS A 165 15.29 6.11 22.63
C LYS A 165 14.27 5.02 22.29
N LYS A 166 13.41 5.31 21.31
CA LYS A 166 12.48 4.33 20.77
C LYS A 166 13.33 3.15 20.31
N PRO A 167 13.00 1.91 20.72
CA PRO A 167 13.69 0.74 20.21
C PRO A 167 13.63 0.79 18.68
N ARG A 168 14.81 0.68 18.08
CA ARG A 168 14.99 0.60 16.63
C ARG A 168 14.38 -0.73 16.23
N TYR A 169 13.13 -0.71 15.75
CA TYR A 169 12.50 -1.92 15.23
C TYR A 169 13.08 -2.20 13.85
N ASP A 170 13.99 -3.17 13.80
CA ASP A 170 14.46 -3.76 12.54
C ASP A 170 13.32 -4.60 11.93
N TYR A 171 12.40 -3.91 11.23
CA TYR A 171 11.24 -4.48 10.51
C TYR A 171 11.62 -4.98 9.11
N LEU A 172 12.78 -5.62 8.96
CA LEU A 172 13.15 -6.26 7.69
C LEU A 172 13.48 -7.73 7.95
N SER A 173 12.82 -8.58 7.16
CA SER A 173 13.19 -9.98 6.87
C SER A 173 12.41 -11.12 7.52
N GLN A 174 11.09 -11.03 7.65
CA GLN A 174 10.26 -12.25 7.55
C GLN A 174 9.07 -12.01 6.63
N ALA A 175 9.16 -12.56 5.43
CA ALA A 175 8.04 -12.62 4.50
C ALA A 175 6.88 -13.37 5.18
N PRO A 176 5.66 -12.81 5.18
CA PRO A 176 4.52 -13.49 5.77
C PRO A 176 4.26 -14.81 5.05
N HIS A 177 3.93 -15.85 5.82
CA HIS A 177 3.53 -17.13 5.26
C HIS A 177 2.27 -16.95 4.37
N PRO A 178 2.28 -17.44 3.12
CA PRO A 178 1.12 -17.38 2.26
C PRO A 178 -0.01 -18.21 2.89
N LEU A 179 -1.17 -17.58 3.02
CA LEU A 179 -2.40 -18.25 3.45
C LEU A 179 -2.80 -19.32 2.42
N PRO A 180 -3.62 -20.32 2.80
CA PRO A 180 -4.06 -21.37 1.90
C PRO A 180 -4.85 -20.74 0.75
N HIS A 181 -4.27 -20.81 -0.45
CA HIS A 181 -4.86 -20.39 -1.70
C HIS A 181 -6.17 -21.14 -1.95
N GLN A 182 -7.32 -20.56 -1.56
CA GLN A 182 -8.58 -20.95 -2.17
C GLN A 182 -8.55 -20.47 -3.63
N PHE A 183 -8.26 -21.41 -4.51
CA PHE A 183 -8.45 -21.35 -5.97
C PHE A 183 -7.91 -20.09 -6.66
N PHE A 184 -6.65 -19.71 -6.39
CA PHE A 184 -5.88 -19.12 -7.47
C PHE A 184 -5.59 -20.28 -8.44
N GLN A 185 -6.36 -20.34 -9.53
CA GLN A 185 -5.94 -21.10 -10.70
C GLN A 185 -4.48 -20.73 -11.01
N PRO A 186 -3.66 -21.68 -11.51
CA PRO A 186 -2.26 -21.40 -11.81
C PRO A 186 -2.15 -20.05 -12.52
N LYS A 187 -1.42 -19.09 -11.90
CA LYS A 187 -1.32 -17.69 -12.34
C LYS A 187 -0.79 -17.53 -13.78
N HIS A 188 -0.30 -18.61 -14.36
CA HIS A 188 0.26 -18.69 -15.69
C HIS A 188 -0.48 -19.76 -16.50
N SER A 189 -0.69 -19.51 -17.79
CA SER A 189 -1.19 -20.57 -18.67
C SER A 189 -0.15 -21.71 -18.77
N PRO A 190 -0.57 -22.98 -18.84
CA PRO A 190 0.36 -24.09 -19.09
C PRO A 190 1.11 -23.93 -20.41
N GLU A 191 0.51 -23.22 -21.37
CA GLU A 191 1.13 -22.84 -22.63
C GLU A 191 2.32 -21.90 -22.43
N LEU A 192 2.23 -20.92 -21.53
CA LEU A 192 3.34 -20.02 -21.21
C LEU A 192 4.50 -20.81 -20.62
N LEU A 193 4.24 -21.70 -19.67
CA LEU A 193 5.29 -22.54 -19.08
C LEU A 193 5.96 -23.43 -20.13
N SER A 194 5.16 -24.05 -21.02
CA SER A 194 5.68 -24.87 -22.12
C SER A 194 6.51 -24.06 -23.11
N PHE A 195 6.11 -22.82 -23.41
CA PHE A 195 6.88 -21.91 -24.26
C PHE A 195 8.20 -21.52 -23.60
N LEU A 196 8.19 -21.21 -22.30
CA LEU A 196 9.37 -20.79 -21.55
C LEU A 196 10.37 -21.93 -21.32
N LYS A 197 9.95 -23.20 -21.33
CA LYS A 197 10.84 -24.36 -21.16
C LYS A 197 11.86 -24.53 -22.28
N ASP A 198 11.56 -24.04 -23.48
CA ASP A 198 12.44 -24.14 -24.64
C ASP A 198 12.36 -22.89 -25.51
N VAL A 199 13.01 -21.83 -25.04
CA VAL A 199 13.24 -20.63 -25.83
C VAL A 199 14.62 -20.75 -26.46
N ARG A 200 14.71 -21.37 -27.64
CA ARG A 200 15.98 -21.61 -28.38
C ARG A 200 16.98 -22.47 -27.59
N GLY A 201 16.50 -23.50 -26.91
CA GLY A 201 17.33 -24.35 -26.06
C GLY A 201 17.65 -23.74 -24.68
N LEU A 202 17.08 -22.57 -24.36
CA LEU A 202 17.15 -21.98 -23.03
C LEU A 202 15.85 -22.27 -22.26
N ASP A 203 15.99 -22.88 -21.09
CA ASP A 203 14.89 -23.06 -20.15
C ASP A 203 14.74 -21.81 -19.27
N LEU A 204 13.74 -20.99 -19.62
CA LEU A 204 13.33 -19.80 -18.88
C LEU A 204 12.14 -20.05 -17.95
N SER A 205 11.67 -21.31 -17.82
CA SER A 205 10.46 -21.63 -17.04
C SER A 205 10.57 -21.25 -15.56
N LYS A 206 11.79 -21.23 -15.02
CA LYS A 206 12.10 -20.76 -13.65
C LYS A 206 11.84 -19.26 -13.44
N HIS A 207 11.62 -18.51 -14.50
CA HIS A 207 11.38 -17.06 -14.46
C HIS A 207 9.92 -16.70 -14.76
N VAL A 208 8.99 -17.66 -14.77
CA VAL A 208 7.58 -17.43 -15.10
C VAL A 208 6.93 -16.30 -14.29
N ASP A 209 7.27 -16.18 -13.00
CA ASP A 209 6.74 -15.12 -12.13
C ASP A 209 7.13 -13.71 -12.62
N LEU A 210 8.33 -13.56 -13.19
CA LEU A 210 8.78 -12.29 -13.75
C LEU A 210 7.89 -11.86 -14.94
N PHE A 211 7.41 -12.81 -15.74
CA PHE A 211 6.49 -12.53 -16.83
C PHE A 211 5.11 -12.14 -16.31
N ILE A 212 4.60 -12.87 -15.33
CA ILE A 212 3.31 -12.59 -14.68
C ILE A 212 3.30 -11.20 -14.05
N ASP A 213 4.36 -10.84 -13.32
CA ASP A 213 4.51 -9.52 -12.67
C ASP A 213 4.54 -8.36 -13.67
N ARG A 214 4.89 -8.64 -14.93
CA ARG A 214 4.87 -7.69 -16.04
C ARG A 214 3.59 -7.76 -16.88
N GLY A 215 2.60 -8.54 -16.46
CA GLY A 215 1.33 -8.72 -17.17
C GLY A 215 1.40 -9.66 -18.38
N LEU A 216 2.49 -10.40 -18.54
CA LEU A 216 2.68 -11.39 -19.61
C LEU A 216 2.26 -12.78 -19.12
N GLN A 217 0.97 -12.96 -18.90
CA GLN A 217 0.40 -14.17 -18.28
C GLN A 217 0.11 -15.29 -19.30
N ASP A 218 0.10 -14.96 -20.60
CA ASP A 218 -0.21 -15.86 -21.70
C ASP A 218 0.78 -15.72 -22.87
N VAL A 219 0.75 -16.72 -23.76
CA VAL A 219 1.57 -16.72 -24.99
C VAL A 219 1.01 -15.73 -26.03
N ALA A 220 -0.27 -15.37 -25.94
CA ALA A 220 -0.90 -14.43 -26.87
C ALA A 220 -0.29 -13.01 -26.73
N ALA A 221 -0.01 -12.56 -25.51
CA ALA A 221 0.66 -11.31 -25.20
C ALA A 221 2.09 -11.32 -25.77
N LEU A 222 2.82 -12.42 -25.63
CA LEU A 222 4.16 -12.58 -26.23
C LEU A 222 4.11 -12.58 -27.76
N ARG A 223 3.09 -13.20 -28.36
CA ARG A 223 2.87 -13.15 -29.82
C ARG A 223 2.51 -11.75 -30.30
N LEU A 224 1.70 -11.02 -29.54
CA LEU A 224 1.36 -9.63 -29.85
C LEU A 224 2.60 -8.73 -29.82
N MET A 225 3.54 -8.97 -28.89
CA MET A 225 4.84 -8.30 -28.90
C MET A 225 5.64 -8.61 -30.18
N ALA A 226 5.54 -9.83 -30.72
CA ALA A 226 6.19 -10.20 -31.98
C ALA A 226 5.64 -9.44 -33.20
N THR A 227 4.40 -8.95 -33.12
CA THR A 227 3.77 -8.15 -34.18
C THR A 227 4.00 -6.65 -34.01
N TRP A 228 4.72 -6.22 -32.97
CA TRP A 228 5.00 -4.80 -32.79
C TRP A 228 5.88 -4.26 -33.91
N GLU A 229 5.64 -2.99 -34.26
CA GLU A 229 6.52 -2.27 -35.15
C GLU A 229 7.94 -2.22 -34.57
N ARG A 230 8.93 -2.27 -35.46
CA ARG A 230 10.34 -2.27 -35.10
C ARG A 230 10.68 -1.12 -34.14
N ALA A 231 10.17 0.09 -34.40
CA ALA A 231 10.40 1.25 -33.55
C ALA A 231 9.89 1.04 -32.12
N LYS A 232 8.69 0.46 -31.94
CA LYS A 232 8.11 0.17 -30.63
C LYS A 232 8.86 -0.93 -29.88
N LEU A 233 9.36 -1.91 -30.64
CA LEU A 233 10.15 -3.00 -30.10
C LEU A 233 11.54 -2.49 -29.66
N GLU A 234 12.18 -1.65 -30.47
CA GLU A 234 13.43 -0.94 -30.13
C GLU A 234 13.24 0.00 -28.95
N GLU A 235 12.13 0.74 -28.85
CA GLU A 235 11.82 1.59 -27.70
C GLU A 235 11.62 0.76 -26.42
N THR A 236 10.92 -0.37 -26.52
CA THR A 236 10.71 -1.26 -25.36
C THR A 236 12.00 -1.92 -24.93
N LEU A 237 12.80 -2.41 -25.89
CA LEU A 237 14.15 -2.89 -25.62
C LEU A 237 14.99 -1.77 -25.00
N ALA A 238 14.97 -0.55 -25.54
CA ALA A 238 15.73 0.57 -25.00
C ALA A 238 15.25 0.92 -23.58
N ARG A 239 13.96 0.87 -23.28
CA ARG A 239 13.46 1.12 -21.92
C ARG A 239 13.92 0.06 -20.92
N GLU A 240 13.92 -1.21 -21.32
CA GLU A 240 14.32 -2.32 -20.45
C GLU A 240 15.86 -2.45 -20.35
N PHE A 241 16.58 -2.27 -21.45
CA PHE A 241 18.05 -2.36 -21.55
C PHE A 241 18.76 -1.06 -21.12
N MET A 242 18.23 0.12 -21.46
CA MET A 242 18.84 1.42 -21.14
C MET A 242 18.39 1.98 -19.78
N GLY A 243 18.06 1.13 -18.82
CA GLY A 243 18.22 1.58 -17.45
C GLY A 243 19.69 1.91 -17.22
N SER A 244 20.13 3.15 -17.49
CA SER A 244 21.52 3.67 -17.51
C SER A 244 22.60 2.72 -18.04
N ALA A 245 23.44 3.15 -18.99
CA ALA A 245 24.66 2.41 -19.36
C ALA A 245 25.52 2.03 -18.13
N GLU A 246 25.39 2.78 -17.03
CA GLU A 246 26.01 2.48 -15.73
C GLU A 246 25.43 1.24 -15.03
N LYS A 247 24.15 0.87 -15.23
CA LYS A 247 23.61 -0.39 -14.68
C LYS A 247 24.02 -1.61 -15.51
N LEU A 248 24.37 -1.41 -16.79
CA LEU A 248 24.93 -2.46 -17.63
C LEU A 248 26.43 -2.68 -17.33
N ALA A 249 27.14 -1.65 -16.89
CA ALA A 249 28.53 -1.76 -16.45
C ALA A 249 28.65 -2.72 -15.26
N GLY A 250 29.22 -3.91 -15.50
CA GLY A 250 29.43 -4.94 -14.48
C GLY A 250 28.34 -6.01 -14.41
N ARG A 251 27.26 -5.89 -15.18
CA ARG A 251 26.21 -6.91 -15.22
C ARG A 251 26.64 -8.08 -16.10
N LYS A 252 26.63 -9.30 -15.55
CA LYS A 252 26.92 -10.52 -16.30
C LYS A 252 25.64 -11.11 -16.88
N GLY A 253 25.38 -10.82 -18.16
CA GLY A 253 24.33 -11.46 -18.95
C GLY A 253 22.97 -10.75 -18.99
N LEU A 254 22.06 -11.31 -19.78
CA LEU A 254 20.72 -10.80 -20.04
C LEU A 254 19.71 -11.32 -19.01
N THR A 255 18.66 -10.55 -18.72
CA THR A 255 17.50 -11.01 -17.94
C THR A 255 16.66 -11.94 -18.81
N ALA A 256 15.82 -12.77 -18.19
CA ALA A 256 14.88 -13.60 -18.93
C ALA A 256 13.98 -12.76 -19.89
N LEU A 257 13.57 -11.56 -19.48
CA LEU A 257 12.75 -10.66 -20.31
C LEU A 257 13.54 -10.12 -21.51
N GLU A 258 14.80 -9.75 -21.29
CA GLU A 258 15.72 -9.29 -22.34
C GLU A 258 15.96 -10.40 -23.38
N VAL A 259 16.17 -11.65 -22.94
CA VAL A 259 16.33 -12.80 -23.82
C VAL A 259 15.08 -13.02 -24.69
N ILE A 260 13.88 -12.98 -24.08
CA ILE A 260 12.64 -13.15 -24.84
C ILE A 260 12.40 -11.99 -25.81
N SER A 261 12.64 -10.75 -25.38
CA SER A 261 12.46 -9.59 -26.24
C SER A 261 13.39 -9.65 -27.46
N LEU A 262 14.63 -10.11 -27.25
CA LEU A 262 15.61 -10.34 -28.34
C LEU A 262 15.14 -11.45 -29.29
N GLU A 263 14.63 -12.56 -28.77
CA GLU A 263 14.10 -13.65 -29.59
C GLU A 263 12.90 -13.20 -30.44
N LEU A 264 11.97 -12.43 -29.85
CA LEU A 264 10.83 -11.88 -30.58
C LEU A 264 11.29 -10.93 -31.69
N ALA A 265 12.31 -10.11 -31.43
CA ALA A 265 12.93 -9.24 -32.44
C ALA A 265 13.52 -10.05 -33.60
N ILE A 266 14.29 -11.11 -33.31
CA ILE A 266 14.92 -11.98 -34.31
C ILE A 266 13.87 -12.66 -35.19
N ARG A 267 12.75 -13.13 -34.60
CA ARG A 267 11.63 -13.71 -35.36
C ARG A 267 10.99 -12.70 -36.29
N ALA A 268 10.73 -11.49 -35.80
CA ALA A 268 10.14 -10.40 -36.60
C ALA A 268 11.05 -9.94 -37.76
N LEU A 269 12.37 -10.06 -37.61
CA LEU A 269 13.33 -9.79 -38.69
C LEU A 269 13.42 -10.94 -39.70
N SER A 270 13.29 -12.18 -39.25
CA SER A 270 13.40 -13.37 -40.10
C SER A 270 12.19 -13.56 -41.01
N SER A 271 10.97 -13.25 -40.52
CA SER A 271 9.74 -13.35 -41.31
C SER A 271 9.67 -12.39 -42.51
N ARG A 272 10.45 -11.29 -42.48
CA ARG A 272 10.50 -10.31 -43.58
C ARG A 272 11.40 -10.71 -44.73
N LYS A 273 12.35 -11.64 -44.52
CA LYS A 273 13.25 -12.10 -45.60
C LYS A 273 12.57 -13.09 -46.55
N THR A 274 11.43 -13.64 -46.16
CA THR A 274 10.68 -14.66 -46.89
C THR A 274 9.44 -14.10 -47.60
N ALA A 275 9.16 -12.81 -47.44
CA ALA A 275 8.06 -12.09 -48.10
C ALA A 275 8.66 -11.14 -49.14
#